data_AF-A0A441AB15-F1
#
_entry.id   AF-A0A441AB15-F1
#
_cell.length_a   1.000
_cell.length_b   1.000
_cell.length_c   1.000
_cell.angle_alpha   90.00
_cell.angle_beta   90.00
_cell.angle_gamma   90.00
#
_symmetry.space_group_name_H-M   'P 1'
#
loop_
_entity.id
_entity.type
_entity.pdbx_description
1 polymer ?
#
loop_
_entity_poly.entity_id
_entity_poly.type
_entity_poly.pdbx_seq_one_letter_code
_entity_poly.pdbx_strand_id
1 'polypeptide(L)'
;RLAREAHDEVNPRINAVIEFYEDAEAVAVAGASEGIFHGVPFLRKDVGPTEAGRLQEQGSRLFKGYRPETESYYFRHAREAGLRTIGRTTCPELGNSCMSETILNGITGNPWNLERT
;
A
#
# COMPACT_ATOMS: atom_id res chain seq x y z
N ARG A 1 1.03 14.83 -6.83
CA ARG A 1 -0.19 15.11 -7.61
C ARG A 1 -0.53 14.00 -8.62
N LEU A 2 0.36 13.64 -9.57
CA LEU A 2 0.06 12.61 -10.58
C LEU A 2 -0.40 11.25 -10.01
N ALA A 3 0.23 10.76 -8.94
CA ALA A 3 -0.14 9.46 -8.35
C ALA A 3 -1.52 9.46 -7.69
N ARG A 4 -1.91 10.58 -7.05
CA ARG A 4 -3.24 10.73 -6.44
C ARG A 4 -4.32 10.81 -7.52
N GLU A 5 -4.08 11.60 -8.56
CA GLU A 5 -5.00 11.70 -9.70
C GLU A 5 -5.22 10.34 -10.38
N ALA A 6 -4.14 9.58 -10.62
CA ALA A 6 -4.24 8.23 -11.18
C ALA A 6 -4.98 7.25 -10.23
N HIS A 7 -4.75 7.35 -8.92
CA HIS A 7 -5.49 6.58 -7.92
C HIS A 7 -6.99 6.90 -7.97
N ASP A 8 -7.35 8.18 -7.95
CA ASP A 8 -8.73 8.66 -7.89
C ASP A 8 -9.51 8.29 -9.16
N GLU A 9 -8.83 8.21 -10.31
CA GLU A 9 -9.42 7.77 -11.57
C GLU A 9 -9.65 6.25 -11.63
N VAL A 10 -8.67 5.45 -11.18
CA VAL A 10 -8.65 4.00 -11.44
C VAL A 10 -9.19 3.19 -10.27
N ASN A 11 -8.81 3.52 -9.03
CA ASN A 11 -9.09 2.68 -7.87
C ASN A 11 -10.60 2.48 -7.59
N PRO A 12 -11.50 3.47 -7.78
CA PRO A 12 -12.93 3.25 -7.60
C PRO A 12 -13.51 2.12 -8.49
N ARG A 13 -12.84 1.79 -9.60
CA ARG A 13 -13.27 0.74 -10.53
C ARG A 13 -12.72 -0.64 -10.20
N ILE A 14 -11.55 -0.71 -9.55
CA ILE A 14 -10.82 -1.97 -9.38
C ILE A 14 -10.55 -2.35 -7.92
N ASN A 15 -10.71 -1.44 -6.96
CA ASN A 15 -10.52 -1.71 -5.53
C ASN A 15 -9.15 -2.36 -5.23
N ALA A 16 -8.05 -1.75 -5.69
CA ALA A 16 -6.69 -2.25 -5.51
C ALA A 16 -5.95 -1.59 -4.34
N VAL A 17 -6.31 -0.35 -4.00
CA VAL A 17 -5.71 0.45 -2.92
C VAL A 17 -6.72 0.61 -1.80
N ILE A 18 -6.40 0.11 -0.61
CA ILE A 18 -7.31 0.14 0.57
C ILE A 18 -7.13 1.40 1.41
N GLU A 19 -5.98 2.05 1.28
CA GLU A 19 -5.70 3.33 1.93
C GLU A 19 -4.65 4.07 1.11
N PHE A 20 -4.99 5.27 0.66
CA PHE A 20 -4.03 6.26 0.16
C PHE A 20 -3.72 7.20 1.32
N TYR A 21 -2.45 7.39 1.66
CA TYR A 21 -2.08 8.16 2.84
C TYR A 21 -2.41 9.65 2.66
N GLU A 22 -3.02 10.24 3.68
CA GLU A 22 -3.30 11.68 3.72
C GLU A 22 -2.01 12.51 3.63
N ASP A 23 -0.95 12.03 4.29
CA ASP A 23 0.37 12.65 4.30
C ASP A 23 1.30 12.18 3.16
N ALA A 24 0.77 11.47 2.16
CA ALA A 24 1.53 11.00 0.99
C ALA A 24 2.19 12.15 0.20
N GLU A 25 1.57 13.33 0.22
CA GLU A 25 2.01 14.50 -0.55
C GLU A 25 2.61 15.60 0.33
N ALA A 26 2.70 15.39 1.66
CA ALA A 26 3.40 16.30 2.53
C ALA A 26 4.85 16.44 2.01
N VAL A 27 5.30 17.70 1.87
CA VAL A 27 6.67 18.03 1.52
C VAL A 27 7.56 17.35 2.55
N ALA A 28 8.52 16.54 2.08
CA ALA A 28 9.40 15.85 2.98
C ALA A 28 10.06 16.85 3.93
N VAL A 29 9.83 16.64 5.23
CA VAL A 29 10.58 17.32 6.28
C VAL A 29 12.07 17.05 6.03
N ALA A 30 12.90 18.08 6.22
CA ALA A 30 14.35 18.03 6.03
C ALA A 30 14.95 16.66 6.44
N GLY A 31 15.61 15.98 5.49
CA GLY A 31 16.11 14.62 5.68
C GLY A 31 15.46 13.54 4.81
N ALA A 32 14.61 13.88 3.83
CA ALA A 32 14.31 12.94 2.74
C ALA A 32 15.63 12.49 2.11
N SER A 33 15.88 11.19 2.11
CA SER A 33 17.10 10.67 1.52
C SER A 33 17.13 11.00 0.03
N GLU A 34 18.27 11.51 -0.44
CA GLU A 34 18.59 11.66 -1.86
C GLU A 34 18.91 10.29 -2.50
N GLY A 35 18.24 9.23 -2.05
CA GLY A 35 18.43 7.89 -2.56
C GLY A 35 18.01 7.79 -4.03
N ILE A 36 18.45 6.73 -4.70
CA ILE A 36 18.25 6.53 -6.16
C ILE A 36 16.78 6.54 -6.61
N PHE A 37 15.83 6.36 -5.68
CA PHE A 37 14.39 6.40 -5.94
C PHE A 37 13.71 7.64 -5.35
N HIS A 38 14.44 8.71 -5.06
CA HIS A 38 13.90 9.93 -4.46
C HIS A 38 12.64 10.41 -5.17
N GLY A 39 11.54 10.47 -4.43
CA GLY A 39 10.24 10.97 -4.91
C GLY A 39 9.41 9.97 -5.73
N VAL A 40 9.92 8.75 -5.97
CA VAL A 40 9.16 7.70 -6.68
C VAL A 40 8.00 7.22 -5.80
N PRO A 41 6.73 7.36 -6.24
CA PRO A 41 5.59 6.87 -5.49
C PRO A 41 5.60 5.35 -5.41
N PHE A 42 5.36 4.82 -4.22
CA PHE A 42 5.41 3.39 -3.92
C PHE A 42 4.17 2.97 -3.12
N LEU A 43 3.57 1.86 -3.51
CA LEU A 43 2.46 1.25 -2.77
C LEU A 43 2.97 -0.01 -2.07
N ARG A 44 2.69 -0.11 -0.77
CA ARG A 44 3.06 -1.26 0.04
C ARG A 44 1.94 -2.30 0.02
N LYS A 45 2.27 -3.59 -0.15
CA LYS A 45 1.28 -4.65 0.05
C LYS A 45 0.89 -4.72 1.52
N ASP A 46 -0.40 -4.87 1.85
CA ASP A 46 -0.88 -4.92 3.24
C ASP A 46 -0.50 -6.21 4.00
N VAL A 47 0.30 -7.09 3.38
CA VAL A 47 0.93 -8.27 3.98
C VAL A 47 2.42 -8.29 3.62
N GLY A 48 3.25 -8.77 4.55
CA GLY A 48 4.70 -8.84 4.38
C GLY A 48 5.42 -7.63 4.98
N PRO A 49 6.24 -6.87 4.21
CA PRO A 49 7.11 -5.84 4.77
C PRO A 49 6.37 -4.78 5.58
N THR A 50 6.77 -4.67 6.83
CA THR A 50 6.16 -3.84 7.87
C THR A 50 6.61 -2.38 7.78
N GLU A 51 5.65 -1.46 7.80
CA GLU A 51 5.83 -0.02 7.98
C GLU A 51 5.33 0.36 9.38
N ALA A 52 6.22 0.83 10.25
CA ALA A 52 5.87 1.11 11.64
C ALA A 52 4.80 2.20 11.76
N GLY A 53 3.80 2.00 12.61
CA GLY A 53 2.73 2.95 12.91
C GLY A 53 1.59 3.03 11.89
N ARG A 54 1.76 2.48 10.67
CA ARG A 54 0.68 2.38 9.67
C ARG A 54 -0.20 1.16 9.91
N LEU A 55 -1.39 1.13 9.31
CA LEU A 55 -2.22 -0.07 9.35
C LEU A 55 -1.57 -1.21 8.57
N GLN A 56 -1.69 -2.42 9.11
CA GLN A 56 -1.33 -3.66 8.42
C GLN A 56 -2.33 -4.76 8.77
N GLU A 57 -3.42 -4.84 8.02
CA GLU A 57 -4.57 -5.69 8.34
C GLU A 57 -4.54 -7.04 7.62
N GLN A 58 -3.60 -7.21 6.68
CA GLN A 58 -3.30 -8.47 5.99
C GLN A 58 -4.53 -9.10 5.31
N GLY A 59 -5.49 -8.28 4.89
CA GLY A 59 -6.76 -8.74 4.33
C GLY A 59 -7.61 -9.59 5.29
N SER A 60 -7.28 -9.62 6.58
CA SER A 60 -7.90 -10.49 7.57
C SER A 60 -8.58 -9.68 8.67
N ARG A 61 -9.81 -10.08 9.02
CA ARG A 61 -10.52 -9.52 10.17
C ARG A 61 -9.76 -9.69 11.49
N LEU A 62 -8.88 -10.68 11.59
CA LEU A 62 -8.05 -10.93 12.76
C LEU A 62 -7.13 -9.74 13.08
N PHE A 63 -6.65 -9.05 12.05
CA PHE A 63 -5.71 -7.93 12.17
C PHE A 63 -6.37 -6.57 11.96
N LYS A 64 -7.71 -6.49 11.98
CA LYS A 64 -8.42 -5.22 11.77
C LYS A 64 -7.97 -4.18 12.81
N GLY A 65 -7.47 -3.04 12.34
CA GLY A 65 -6.91 -1.99 13.18
C GLY A 65 -5.50 -2.23 13.71
N TYR A 66 -4.84 -3.33 13.34
CA TYR A 66 -3.48 -3.63 13.76
C TYR A 66 -2.47 -2.63 13.19
N ARG A 67 -1.60 -2.13 14.06
CA ARG A 67 -0.49 -1.24 13.73
C ARG A 67 0.80 -1.82 14.31
N PRO A 68 1.74 -2.26 13.49
CA PRO A 68 3.03 -2.74 13.95
C PRO A 68 3.87 -1.60 14.53
N GLU A 69 4.60 -1.87 15.59
CA GLU A 69 5.50 -0.90 16.23
C GLU A 69 6.89 -0.87 15.59
N THR A 70 7.26 -1.92 14.86
CA THR A 70 8.59 -2.09 14.28
C THR A 70 8.56 -2.06 12.77
N GLU A 71 9.58 -1.44 12.19
CA GLU A 71 9.77 -1.38 10.75
C GLU A 71 10.60 -2.58 10.27
N SER A 72 10.16 -3.20 9.17
CA SER A 72 10.89 -4.33 8.59
C SER A 72 12.22 -3.89 7.97
N TYR A 73 13.18 -4.82 7.89
CA TYR A 73 14.47 -4.56 7.25
C TYR A 73 14.32 -4.05 5.81
N TYR A 74 13.45 -4.69 5.02
CA TYR A 74 13.15 -4.28 3.65
C TYR A 74 12.59 -2.86 3.60
N PHE A 75 11.57 -2.57 4.41
CA PHE A 75 10.88 -1.28 4.31
C PHE A 75 11.78 -0.12 4.74
N ARG A 76 12.66 -0.35 5.73
CA ARG A 76 13.71 0.61 6.10
C ARG A 76 14.60 0.96 4.91
N HIS A 77 15.10 -0.04 4.18
CA HIS A 77 15.97 0.19 3.02
C HIS A 77 15.21 0.81 1.84
N ALA A 78 13.95 0.44 1.64
CA ALA A 78 13.09 1.08 0.64
C ALA A 78 12.95 2.58 0.90
N ARG A 79 12.71 2.97 2.16
CA ARG A 79 12.63 4.36 2.60
C ARG A 79 13.97 5.08 2.49
N GLU A 80 15.07 4.46 2.92
CA GLU A 80 16.43 5.00 2.80
C GLU A 80 16.86 5.17 1.33
N ALA A 81 16.40 4.30 0.43
CA ALA A 81 16.63 4.42 -1.01
C ALA A 81 15.78 5.53 -1.67
N GLY A 82 14.89 6.18 -0.93
CA GLY A 82 14.13 7.35 -1.36
C GLY A 82 12.70 7.06 -1.85
N LEU A 83 12.22 5.81 -1.76
CA LEU A 83 10.84 5.48 -2.14
C LEU A 83 9.85 6.23 -1.26
N ARG A 84 8.88 6.87 -1.90
CA ARG A 84 7.78 7.58 -1.24
C ARG A 84 6.60 6.62 -1.09
N THR A 85 6.47 5.96 0.06
CA THR A 85 5.28 5.14 0.31
C THR A 85 4.05 6.04 0.43
N ILE A 86 3.08 5.84 -0.47
CA ILE A 86 1.88 6.69 -0.61
C ILE A 86 0.61 5.98 -0.15
N GLY A 87 0.69 4.71 0.25
CA GLY A 87 -0.48 3.95 0.67
C GLY A 87 -0.23 2.45 0.70
N ARG A 88 -1.31 1.71 0.90
CA ARG A 88 -1.31 0.25 0.96
C ARG A 88 -2.33 -0.38 0.03
N THR A 89 -1.99 -1.54 -0.53
CA THR A 89 -2.84 -2.29 -1.47
C THR A 89 -3.57 -3.41 -0.78
N THR A 90 -4.65 -3.89 -1.41
CA THR A 90 -5.27 -5.16 -1.05
C THR A 90 -4.27 -6.32 -1.11
N CYS A 91 -4.62 -7.38 -0.40
CA CYS A 91 -4.02 -8.70 -0.54
C CYS A 91 -5.10 -9.75 -0.22
N PRO A 92 -4.93 -11.00 -0.68
CA PRO A 92 -5.70 -12.10 -0.14
C PRO A 92 -5.51 -12.21 1.37
N GLU A 93 -6.47 -12.83 2.05
CA GLU A 93 -6.42 -13.01 3.49
C GLU A 93 -5.14 -13.76 3.89
N LEU A 94 -4.28 -13.09 4.65
CA LEU A 94 -2.95 -13.55 5.07
C LEU A 94 -2.01 -13.92 3.92
N GLY A 95 -2.31 -13.51 2.69
CA GLY A 95 -1.57 -13.89 1.49
C GLY A 95 -1.77 -15.35 1.05
N ASN A 96 -2.82 -16.03 1.54
CA ASN A 96 -3.02 -17.48 1.36
C ASN A 96 -3.72 -17.88 0.04
N SER A 97 -3.93 -16.94 -0.88
CA SER A 97 -4.57 -17.21 -2.17
C SER A 97 -3.83 -16.52 -3.31
N CYS A 98 -4.00 -17.04 -4.52
CA CYS A 98 -3.52 -16.41 -5.75
C CYS A 98 -4.48 -15.32 -6.26
N MET A 99 -5.65 -15.18 -5.63
CA MET A 99 -6.71 -14.24 -5.98
C MET A 99 -6.81 -13.15 -4.91
N SER A 100 -7.06 -11.90 -5.30
CA SER A 100 -7.10 -10.76 -4.38
C SER A 100 -8.53 -10.47 -3.90
N GLU A 101 -9.14 -11.45 -3.25
CA GLU A 101 -10.47 -11.35 -2.65
C GLU A 101 -10.43 -11.60 -1.14
N THR A 102 -11.10 -10.75 -0.36
CA THR A 102 -11.25 -10.93 1.09
C THR A 102 -12.61 -10.45 1.58
N ILE A 103 -13.06 -10.99 2.71
CA ILE A 103 -14.25 -10.48 3.41
C ILE A 103 -14.01 -9.05 3.91
N LEU A 104 -12.77 -8.71 4.29
CA LEU A 104 -12.45 -7.41 4.89
C LEU A 104 -12.45 -6.27 3.88
N ASN A 105 -11.87 -6.49 2.69
CA ASN A 105 -11.60 -5.44 1.71
C ASN A 105 -12.33 -5.66 0.37
N GLY A 106 -13.05 -6.76 0.20
CA GLY A 106 -13.76 -7.09 -1.03
C GLY A 106 -12.84 -7.69 -2.10
N ILE A 107 -13.29 -7.60 -3.36
CA ILE A 107 -12.59 -8.16 -4.52
C ILE A 107 -11.81 -7.03 -5.21
N THR A 108 -10.54 -7.27 -5.53
CA THR A 108 -9.79 -6.43 -6.48
C THR A 108 -10.04 -6.91 -7.90
N GLY A 109 -10.57 -6.04 -8.76
CA GLY A 109 -10.88 -6.33 -10.15
C GLY A 109 -9.66 -6.22 -11.07
N ASN A 110 -9.62 -7.04 -12.12
CA ASN A 110 -8.60 -6.92 -13.15
C ASN A 110 -8.88 -5.68 -14.05
N PRO A 111 -7.92 -4.74 -14.18
CA PRO A 111 -8.16 -3.47 -14.89
C PRO A 111 -8.43 -3.63 -16.39
N TRP A 112 -8.09 -4.78 -16.98
CA TRP A 112 -8.33 -5.07 -18.40
C TRP A 112 -9.70 -5.70 -18.66
N ASN A 113 -10.23 -6.45 -17.69
CA ASN A 113 -11.56 -7.05 -17.75
C ASN A 113 -12.04 -7.38 -16.33
N LEU A 114 -13.06 -6.67 -15.84
CA LEU A 114 -13.59 -6.83 -14.48
C LEU A 114 -14.27 -8.19 -14.23
N GLU A 115 -14.54 -8.98 -15.27
CA GLU A 115 -15.04 -10.35 -15.15
C GLU A 115 -13.91 -11.39 -15.00
N ARG A 116 -12.65 -10.93 -14.94
CA ARG A 116 -11.46 -11.76 -14.73
C ARG A 116 -10.74 -11.36 -13.45
N THR A 117 -9.93 -12.28 -12.95
CA THR A 117 -8.94 -12.02 -11.91
C THR A 117 -7.57 -11.74 -12.50
#